data_AF-A0A2H6MXI1-F1
#
_entry.id   AF-A0A2H6MXI1-F1
#
_cell.length_a   1.000
_cell.length_b   1.000
_cell.length_c   1.000
_cell.angle_alpha   90.00
_cell.angle_beta   90.00
_cell.angle_gamma   90.00
#
_symmetry.space_group_name_H-M   'P 1'
#
loop_
_entity.id
_entity.type
_entity.pdbx_description
1 polymer ?
#
loop_
_entity_poly.entity_id
_entity_poly.type
_entity_poly.pdbx_seq_one_letter_code
_entity_poly.pdbx_strand_id
1 'polypeptide(L)'
;ERIMALEKEIANITTKDEDRNDPLLLYHKMKLSDLQKNFSFEINNQRFDWLKFVNCIMKTVAIEVKNTDDIIVYAPEYLTKLKSAISNYTAREIQNYISWRYIMDMVSSLSSDYK
;
A
#
# COMPACT_ATOMS: atom_id res chain seq x y z
N GLU A 1 -8.95 -19.13 1.66
CA GLU A 1 -7.93 -19.18 2.73
C GLU A 1 -6.81 -18.15 2.54
N ARG A 2 -6.10 -18.12 1.40
CA ARG A 2 -4.94 -17.21 1.20
C ARG A 2 -5.25 -15.70 1.33
N ILE A 3 -6.46 -15.25 0.92
CA ILE A 3 -6.90 -13.86 1.10
C ILE A 3 -6.94 -13.48 2.60
N MET A 4 -7.54 -14.33 3.43
CA MET A 4 -7.64 -14.11 4.87
C MET A 4 -6.27 -14.18 5.55
N ALA A 5 -5.38 -15.08 5.09
CA ALA A 5 -4.01 -15.13 5.59
C ALA A 5 -3.25 -13.81 5.29
N LEU A 6 -3.37 -13.29 4.07
CA LEU A 6 -2.76 -12.01 3.70
C LEU A 6 -3.33 -10.84 4.52
N GLU A 7 -4.65 -10.79 4.74
CA GLU A 7 -5.27 -9.78 5.60
C GLU A 7 -4.73 -9.83 7.04
N LYS A 8 -4.52 -11.03 7.60
CA LYS A 8 -3.94 -11.19 8.95
C LYS A 8 -2.50 -10.68 9.01
N GLU A 9 -1.68 -10.98 8.01
CA GLU A 9 -0.30 -10.48 7.94
C GLU A 9 -0.27 -8.94 7.85
N ILE A 10 -1.10 -8.36 6.97
CA ILE A 10 -1.23 -6.90 6.83
C ILE A 10 -1.71 -6.26 8.13
N ALA A 11 -2.72 -6.84 8.79
CA ALA A 11 -3.22 -6.35 10.07
C ALA A 11 -2.16 -6.39 11.17
N ASN A 12 -1.34 -7.45 11.24
CA ASN A 12 -0.30 -7.60 12.26
C ASN A 12 0.84 -6.59 12.11
N ILE A 13 1.16 -6.17 10.88
CA ILE A 13 2.18 -5.14 10.63
C ILE A 13 1.66 -3.71 10.74
N THR A 14 0.34 -3.53 10.85
CA THR A 14 -0.30 -2.21 10.97
C THR A 14 -0.07 -1.67 12.38
N THR A 15 0.41 -0.43 12.45
CA THR A 15 0.63 0.28 13.71
C THR A 15 -0.69 0.47 14.45
N LYS A 16 -0.71 0.20 15.75
CA LYS A 16 -1.89 0.38 16.61
C LYS A 16 -2.31 1.85 16.63
N ASP A 17 -3.59 2.11 16.79
CA ASP A 17 -4.11 3.48 16.83
C ASP A 17 -3.51 4.31 17.97
N GLU A 18 -3.20 3.66 19.11
CA GLU A 18 -2.52 4.27 20.26
C GLU A 18 -1.18 4.93 19.88
N ASP A 19 -0.43 4.29 18.99
CA ASP A 19 0.88 4.74 18.51
C ASP A 19 0.76 5.75 17.34
N ARG A 20 -0.47 6.08 16.89
CA ARG A 20 -0.77 7.00 15.77
C ARG A 20 -1.39 8.32 16.24
N ASN A 21 -1.26 8.65 17.52
CA ASN A 21 -1.92 9.80 18.11
C ASN A 21 -1.13 11.11 18.04
N ASP A 22 0.19 11.05 17.80
CA ASP A 22 1.04 12.25 17.74
C ASP A 22 1.30 12.66 16.27
N PRO A 23 0.69 13.75 15.77
CA PRO A 23 0.85 14.19 14.39
C PRO A 23 2.27 14.60 14.03
N LEU A 24 3.07 15.07 15.00
CA LEU A 24 4.46 15.47 14.76
C LEU A 24 5.34 14.24 14.55
N LEU A 25 5.09 13.17 15.32
CA LEU A 25 5.81 11.91 15.17
C LEU A 25 5.45 11.18 13.88
N LEU A 26 4.22 11.34 13.36
CA LEU A 26 3.81 10.75 12.09
C LEU A 26 4.39 11.48 10.87
N TYR A 27 4.84 12.73 11.01
CA TYR A 27 5.28 13.55 9.88
C TYR A 27 6.71 13.17 9.43
N HIS A 28 6.84 12.13 8.61
CA HIS A 28 8.12 11.76 8.00
C HIS A 28 8.21 12.28 6.56
N LYS A 29 8.68 13.52 6.42
CA LYS A 29 8.93 14.14 5.11
C LYS A 29 10.24 13.61 4.50
N MET A 30 10.18 13.14 3.26
CA MET A 30 11.35 12.70 2.48
C MET A 30 11.13 12.91 0.98
N LYS A 31 12.18 12.83 0.18
CA LYS A 31 12.03 12.83 -1.28
C LYS A 31 11.51 11.49 -1.77
N LEU A 32 10.79 11.50 -2.88
CA LEU A 32 10.33 10.27 -3.52
C LEU A 32 11.50 9.33 -3.89
N SER A 33 12.66 9.90 -4.24
CA SER A 33 13.90 9.12 -4.44
C SER A 33 14.35 8.36 -3.19
N ASP A 34 14.14 8.94 -2.00
CA ASP A 34 14.54 8.33 -0.73
C ASP A 34 13.53 7.26 -0.32
N LEU A 35 12.23 7.45 -0.64
CA LEU A 35 11.22 6.41 -0.51
C LEU A 35 11.62 5.16 -1.31
N GLN A 36 12.01 5.33 -2.57
CA GLN A 36 12.42 4.20 -3.43
C GLN A 36 13.66 3.46 -2.91
N LYS A 37 14.58 4.16 -2.25
CA LYS A 37 15.78 3.58 -1.65
C LYS A 37 15.45 2.84 -0.35
N ASN A 38 14.65 3.45 0.52
CA ASN A 38 14.41 2.97 1.88
C ASN A 38 13.33 1.88 1.94
N PHE A 39 12.30 1.96 1.09
CA PHE A 39 11.10 1.12 1.18
C PHE A 39 10.82 0.36 -0.12
N SER A 40 11.84 -0.32 -0.64
CA SER A 40 11.67 -1.14 -1.84
C SER A 40 11.26 -2.56 -1.51
N PHE A 41 10.27 -3.07 -2.25
CA PHE A 41 9.86 -4.47 -2.24
C PHE A 41 9.77 -5.01 -3.67
N GLU A 42 9.57 -6.31 -3.79
CA GLU A 42 9.49 -7.03 -5.06
C GLU A 42 8.22 -7.86 -5.09
N ILE A 43 7.55 -7.88 -6.23
CA ILE A 43 6.39 -8.73 -6.50
C ILE A 43 6.66 -9.42 -7.83
N ASN A 44 6.60 -10.75 -7.86
CA ASN A 44 6.79 -11.53 -9.07
C ASN A 44 8.13 -11.24 -9.79
N ASN A 45 9.21 -11.16 -9.01
CA ASN A 45 10.57 -10.80 -9.47
C ASN A 45 10.69 -9.39 -10.10
N GLN A 46 9.68 -8.53 -9.90
CA GLN A 46 9.71 -7.15 -10.34
C GLN A 46 9.78 -6.22 -9.13
N ARG A 47 10.80 -5.36 -9.12
CA ARG A 47 10.95 -4.31 -8.11
C ARG A 47 9.81 -3.30 -8.25
N PHE A 48 9.19 -2.96 -7.12
CA PHE A 48 8.16 -1.94 -7.09
C PHE A 48 8.77 -0.56 -7.37
N ASP A 49 8.18 0.14 -8.33
CA ASP A 49 8.59 1.47 -8.76
C ASP A 49 7.59 2.50 -8.23
N TRP A 50 7.98 3.17 -7.15
CA TRP A 50 7.16 4.18 -6.48
C TRP A 50 6.88 5.38 -7.37
N LEU A 51 7.86 5.83 -8.16
CA LEU A 51 7.68 6.95 -9.09
C LEU A 51 6.63 6.60 -10.14
N LYS A 52 6.73 5.41 -10.73
CA LYS A 52 5.75 4.93 -11.71
C LYS A 52 4.38 4.77 -11.08
N PHE A 53 4.29 4.19 -9.88
CA PHE A 53 3.02 4.01 -9.17
C PHE A 53 2.32 5.35 -8.91
N VAL A 54 3.04 6.33 -8.33
CA VAL A 54 2.49 7.65 -8.05
C VAL A 54 2.11 8.37 -9.35
N ASN A 55 2.94 8.33 -10.38
CA ASN A 55 2.61 8.95 -11.67
C ASN A 55 1.41 8.27 -12.36
N CYS A 56 1.21 6.96 -12.23
CA CYS A 56 0.01 6.29 -12.74
C CYS A 56 -1.26 6.87 -12.12
N ILE A 57 -1.23 7.24 -10.84
CA ILE A 57 -2.34 7.89 -10.14
C ILE A 57 -2.46 9.36 -10.56
N MET A 58 -1.38 10.13 -10.46
CA MET A 58 -1.39 11.59 -10.67
C MET A 58 -1.66 12.01 -12.13
N LYS A 59 -1.37 11.14 -13.10
CA LYS A 59 -1.76 11.36 -14.51
C LYS A 59 -3.26 11.46 -14.72
N THR A 60 -4.08 10.86 -13.86
CA THR A 60 -5.55 10.98 -13.95
C THR A 60 -6.03 12.42 -13.79
N VAL A 61 -5.21 13.28 -13.17
CA VAL A 61 -5.45 14.72 -12.98
C VAL A 61 -4.41 15.59 -13.69
N ALA A 62 -3.71 15.03 -14.70
CA ALA A 62 -2.71 15.71 -15.51
C ALA A 62 -1.54 16.34 -14.73
N ILE A 63 -1.14 15.72 -13.61
CA ILE A 63 0.03 16.12 -12.81
C ILE A 63 1.18 15.13 -13.04
N GLU A 64 2.37 15.68 -13.26
CA GLU A 64 3.62 14.91 -13.33
C GLU A 64 4.40 15.06 -12.02
N VAL A 65 4.81 13.94 -11.44
CA VAL A 65 5.61 13.87 -10.21
C VAL A 65 7.03 13.42 -10.55
N LYS A 66 8.03 14.06 -9.93
CA LYS A 66 9.45 13.80 -10.09
C LYS A 66 10.03 13.12 -8.85
N ASN A 67 11.16 12.44 -9.03
CA ASN A 67 11.91 11.82 -7.93
C ASN A 67 12.38 12.82 -6.84
N THR A 68 12.49 14.10 -7.20
CA THR A 68 12.91 15.18 -6.31
C THR A 68 11.77 15.73 -5.46
N ASP A 69 10.53 15.37 -5.76
CA ASP A 69 9.37 15.90 -5.06
C ASP A 69 9.29 15.31 -3.66
N ASP A 70 8.81 16.16 -2.74
CA ASP A 70 8.63 15.80 -1.35
C ASP A 70 7.34 15.01 -1.14
N ILE A 71 7.43 13.96 -0.32
CA ILE A 71 6.29 13.18 0.15
C ILE A 71 6.33 13.11 1.68
N ILE A 72 5.16 12.84 2.28
CA ILE A 72 5.03 12.59 3.72
C ILE A 72 4.61 11.13 3.90
N VAL A 73 5.41 10.36 4.63
CA VAL A 73 5.17 8.94 4.89
C VAL A 73 4.72 8.78 6.33
N TYR A 74 3.44 8.50 6.57
CA TYR A 74 2.94 8.37 7.94
C TYR A 74 3.36 7.08 8.66
N ALA A 75 3.69 6.03 7.92
CA ALA A 75 3.99 4.72 8.51
C ALA A 75 5.23 4.09 7.87
N PRO A 76 6.43 4.65 8.12
CA PRO A 76 7.67 4.10 7.58
C PRO A 76 7.93 2.67 8.08
N GLU A 77 7.62 2.37 9.34
CA GLU A 77 7.75 1.02 9.90
C GLU A 77 6.87 0.00 9.20
N TYR A 78 5.62 0.38 8.86
CA TYR A 78 4.71 -0.46 8.10
C TYR A 78 5.31 -0.80 6.74
N LEU A 79 5.83 0.20 6.00
CA LEU A 79 6.45 -0.04 4.69
C LEU A 79 7.69 -0.94 4.77
N THR A 80 8.47 -0.83 5.85
CA THR A 80 9.60 -1.75 6.11
C THR A 80 9.12 -3.19 6.31
N LYS A 81 8.08 -3.40 7.13
CA LYS A 81 7.52 -4.73 7.43
C LYS A 81 6.71 -5.31 6.26
N LEU A 82 6.16 -4.46 5.41
CA LEU A 82 5.34 -4.85 4.26
C LEU A 82 6.10 -5.75 3.28
N LYS A 83 7.40 -5.45 3.06
CA LYS A 83 8.25 -6.24 2.18
C LYS A 83 8.23 -7.74 2.54
N SER A 84 8.40 -8.07 3.82
CA SER A 84 8.36 -9.46 4.30
C SER A 84 6.94 -10.04 4.32
N ALA A 85 5.92 -9.20 4.58
CA ALA A 85 4.55 -9.66 4.62
C ALA A 85 4.07 -10.16 3.24
N ILE A 86 4.45 -9.46 2.16
CA ILE A 86 3.96 -9.78 0.81
C ILE A 86 4.87 -10.72 0.02
N SER A 87 6.13 -10.95 0.46
CA SER A 87 7.09 -11.79 -0.29
C SER A 87 6.66 -13.24 -0.44
N ASN A 88 5.79 -13.74 0.44
CA ASN A 88 5.27 -15.11 0.43
C ASN A 88 4.01 -15.28 -0.43
N TYR A 89 3.59 -14.23 -1.15
CA TYR A 89 2.36 -14.21 -1.93
C TYR A 89 2.65 -13.94 -3.41
N THR A 90 1.94 -14.66 -4.27
CA THR A 90 2.00 -14.47 -5.72
C THR A 90 1.22 -13.22 -6.13
N ALA A 91 1.50 -12.69 -7.33
CA ALA A 91 0.75 -11.56 -7.89
C ALA A 91 -0.77 -11.84 -7.93
N ARG A 92 -1.17 -13.08 -8.22
CA ARG A 92 -2.58 -13.49 -8.23
C ARG A 92 -3.21 -13.40 -6.84
N GLU A 93 -2.50 -13.79 -5.79
CA GLU A 93 -3.03 -13.78 -4.42
C GLU A 93 -3.19 -12.36 -3.89
N ILE A 94 -2.21 -11.49 -4.18
CA ILE A 94 -2.29 -10.06 -3.88
C ILE A 94 -3.45 -9.42 -4.66
N GLN A 95 -3.59 -9.72 -5.96
CA GLN A 95 -4.68 -9.20 -6.78
C GLN A 95 -6.05 -9.65 -6.27
N ASN A 96 -6.19 -10.92 -5.89
CA ASN A 96 -7.44 -11.44 -5.32
C ASN A 96 -7.82 -10.69 -4.03
N TYR A 97 -6.83 -10.40 -3.18
CA TYR A 97 -7.04 -9.61 -1.96
C TYR A 97 -7.49 -8.18 -2.27
N ILE A 98 -6.78 -7.47 -3.15
CA ILE A 98 -7.11 -6.08 -3.53
C ILE A 98 -8.52 -6.03 -4.18
N SER A 99 -8.81 -6.96 -5.08
CA SER A 99 -10.11 -7.03 -5.76
C SER A 99 -11.23 -7.32 -4.77
N TRP A 100 -11.00 -8.25 -3.83
CA TRP A 100 -11.96 -8.58 -2.78
C TRP A 100 -12.28 -7.36 -1.90
N ARG A 101 -11.27 -6.59 -1.47
CA ARG A 101 -11.46 -5.35 -0.69
C ARG A 101 -12.39 -4.38 -1.43
N TYR A 102 -12.15 -4.15 -2.72
CA TYR A 102 -13.00 -3.28 -3.52
C TYR A 102 -14.42 -3.83 -3.74
N ILE A 103 -14.54 -5.14 -4.02
CA ILE A 103 -15.85 -5.78 -4.20
C ILE A 103 -16.69 -5.62 -2.94
N MET A 104 -16.11 -5.86 -1.76
CA MET A 104 -16.84 -5.75 -0.48
C MET A 104 -17.41 -4.35 -0.24
N ASP A 105 -16.69 -3.29 -0.62
CA ASP A 105 -17.19 -1.92 -0.53
C ASP A 105 -18.38 -1.67 -1.48
N MET A 106 -18.39 -2.34 -2.64
CA MET A 106 -19.40 -2.18 -3.69
C MET A 106 -20.64 -3.08 -3.51
N VAL A 107 -20.54 -4.20 -2.79
CA VAL A 107 -21.62 -5.19 -2.64
C VAL A 107 -22.94 -4.56 -2.19
N SER A 108 -22.88 -3.60 -1.26
CA SER A 108 -24.06 -2.88 -0.75
C SER A 108 -24.85 -2.12 -1.82
N SER A 109 -24.21 -1.79 -2.94
CA SER A 109 -24.77 -1.05 -4.07
C SER A 109 -25.33 -1.95 -5.19
N LEU A 110 -25.26 -3.28 -5.03
CA LEU A 110 -25.76 -4.25 -6.01
C LEU A 110 -27.22 -4.67 -5.70
N SER A 111 -27.76 -5.56 -6.54
CA SER A 111 -29.09 -6.15 -6.36
C SER A 111 -29.21 -6.93 -5.06
N SER A 112 -30.45 -7.24 -4.66
CA SER A 112 -30.75 -7.98 -3.42
C SER A 112 -30.00 -9.30 -3.29
N ASP A 113 -29.68 -9.97 -4.41
CA ASP A 113 -28.99 -11.27 -4.40
C ASP A 113 -27.55 -11.18 -3.88
N TYR A 114 -26.97 -9.97 -3.85
CA TYR A 114 -25.61 -9.73 -3.37
C TYR A 114 -25.56 -9.14 -1.96
N LYS A 115 -26.69 -8.64 -1.43
CA LYS A 115 -26.77 -8.10 -0.06
C LYS A 115 -26.90 -9.21 0.97
#